data_AF-A0A957GRB0-F1
#
_entry.id   AF-A0A957GRB0-F1
#
_cell.length_a   1.000
_cell.length_b   1.000
_cell.length_c   1.000
_cell.angle_alpha   90.00
_cell.angle_beta   90.00
_cell.angle_gamma   90.00
#
_symmetry.space_group_name_H-M   'P 1'
#
loop_
_entity.id
_entity.type
_entity.pdbx_description
1 polymer ?
#
loop_
_entity_poly.entity_id
_entity_poly.type
_entity_poly.pdbx_seq_one_letter_code
_entity_poly.pdbx_strand_id
1 'polypeptide(L)'
;MKAQIIQFLKKGKQSRYGVVLLVLVGMLAMATAVSAATYIVQPGDTLTRIAQRFGTTVNTLVQTNRIPNPNLIHVGQQLEVPDNGSSPA
;
A
#
# COMPACT_ATOMS: atom_id res chain seq x y z
N MET A 1 -35.51 19.71 -45.43
CA MET A 1 -34.46 20.34 -44.59
C MET A 1 -34.67 20.12 -43.07
N LYS A 2 -35.46 19.12 -42.62
CA LYS A 2 -35.74 18.85 -41.18
C LYS A 2 -34.92 17.70 -40.56
N ALA A 3 -33.96 17.13 -41.28
CA ALA A 3 -33.09 16.05 -40.78
C ALA A 3 -31.80 16.54 -40.09
N GLN A 4 -31.48 17.84 -40.19
CA GLN A 4 -30.27 18.44 -39.61
C GLN A 4 -30.41 18.83 -38.12
N ILE A 5 -31.62 18.88 -37.56
CA ILE A 5 -31.83 19.30 -36.17
C ILE A 5 -31.53 18.16 -35.17
N ILE A 6 -31.66 16.89 -35.57
CA ILE A 6 -31.42 15.73 -34.68
C ILE A 6 -29.93 15.35 -34.59
N GLN A 7 -29.08 15.85 -35.50
CA GLN A 7 -27.63 15.59 -35.49
C GLN A 7 -26.88 16.31 -34.36
N PHE A 8 -27.52 17.24 -33.63
CA PHE A 8 -26.88 17.95 -32.52
C PHE A 8 -26.89 17.18 -31.19
N LEU A 9 -27.70 16.12 -31.06
CA LEU A 9 -27.72 15.30 -29.84
C LEU A 9 -26.63 14.21 -29.79
N LYS A 10 -25.78 14.08 -30.82
CA LYS A 10 -24.77 12.99 -30.89
C LYS A 10 -23.31 13.44 -31.02
N LYS A 11 -22.98 14.73 -30.93
CA LYS A 11 -21.58 15.18 -31.08
C LYS A 11 -21.12 16.14 -29.98
N GLY A 12 -20.53 15.56 -28.94
CA GLY A 12 -19.24 16.03 -28.44
C GLY A 12 -19.21 17.19 -27.44
N LYS A 13 -19.74 16.99 -26.22
CA LYS A 13 -19.20 17.73 -25.05
C LYS A 13 -19.44 17.08 -23.68
N GLN A 14 -19.40 15.76 -23.58
CA GLN A 14 -19.37 15.03 -22.29
C GLN A 14 -17.99 14.46 -21.95
N SER A 15 -16.98 14.68 -22.79
CA SER A 15 -15.70 13.94 -22.71
C SER A 15 -14.64 14.53 -21.79
N ARG A 16 -14.95 15.59 -21.03
CA ARG A 16 -13.98 16.17 -20.06
C ARG A 16 -14.30 15.74 -18.64
N TYR A 17 -15.58 15.83 -18.23
CA TYR A 17 -16.01 15.40 -16.91
C TYR A 17 -16.06 13.87 -16.76
N GLY A 18 -16.43 13.13 -17.82
CA GLY A 18 -16.46 11.67 -17.78
C GLY A 18 -15.08 11.03 -17.60
N VAL A 19 -14.05 11.55 -18.27
CA VAL A 19 -12.67 11.04 -18.16
C VAL A 19 -12.04 11.47 -16.83
N VAL A 20 -12.27 12.70 -16.38
CA VAL A 20 -11.78 13.19 -15.07
C VAL A 20 -12.42 12.42 -13.91
N LEU A 21 -13.73 12.11 -13.99
CA LEU A 21 -14.42 11.29 -13.01
C LEU A 21 -13.93 9.83 -13.03
N LEU A 22 -13.64 9.26 -14.21
CA LEU A 22 -13.07 7.90 -14.35
C LEU A 22 -11.64 7.81 -13.77
N VAL A 23 -10.81 8.83 -13.98
CA VAL A 23 -9.45 8.88 -13.41
C VAL A 23 -9.49 9.03 -11.89
N LEU A 24 -10.41 9.86 -11.34
CA LEU A 24 -10.59 10.02 -9.90
C LEU A 24 -11.16 8.76 -9.22
N VAL A 25 -12.12 8.08 -9.84
CA VAL A 25 -12.67 6.80 -9.34
C VAL A 25 -11.62 5.69 -9.45
N GLY A 26 -10.81 5.68 -10.51
CA GLY A 26 -9.69 4.75 -10.68
C GLY A 26 -8.57 4.94 -9.65
N MET A 27 -8.27 6.17 -9.23
CA MET A 27 -7.29 6.45 -8.18
C MET A 27 -7.81 6.18 -6.76
N LEU A 28 -9.13 6.14 -6.55
CA LEU A 28 -9.72 5.86 -5.23
C LEU A 28 -9.79 4.35 -4.92
N ALA A 29 -9.75 3.48 -5.92
CA ALA A 29 -9.99 2.05 -5.76
C ALA A 29 -8.73 1.18 -5.51
N MET A 30 -7.53 1.78 -5.43
CA MET A 30 -6.28 1.01 -5.29
C MET A 30 -5.31 1.58 -4.26
N ALA A 31 -5.84 2.19 -3.19
CA ALA A 31 -5.11 2.26 -1.94
C ALA A 31 -5.33 0.93 -1.19
N THR A 32 -4.65 -0.14 -1.62
CA THR A 32 -4.53 -1.33 -0.79
C THR A 32 -3.83 -0.90 0.49
N ALA A 33 -4.58 -0.85 1.59
CA ALA A 33 -4.03 -0.54 2.89
C ALA A 33 -2.96 -1.60 3.20
N VAL A 34 -1.69 -1.24 3.00
CA VAL A 34 -0.59 -2.04 3.52
C VAL A 34 -0.76 -1.96 5.04
N SER A 35 -1.23 -3.05 5.64
CA SER A 35 -1.34 -3.15 7.08
C SER A 35 0.07 -3.36 7.60
N ALA A 36 0.80 -2.26 7.81
CA ALA A 36 2.08 -2.30 8.49
C ALA A 36 1.83 -2.68 9.95
N ALA A 37 2.16 -3.91 10.32
CA ALA A 37 2.05 -4.36 11.70
C ALA A 37 3.20 -3.71 12.50
N THR A 38 2.87 -2.89 13.49
CA THR A 38 3.91 -2.33 14.38
C THR A 38 4.20 -3.30 15.51
N TYR A 39 5.46 -3.72 15.62
CA TYR A 39 5.95 -4.61 16.68
C TYR A 39 6.84 -3.86 17.66
N ILE A 40 6.63 -4.07 18.96
CA ILE A 40 7.51 -3.52 20.00
C ILE A 40 8.49 -4.63 20.41
N VAL A 41 9.78 -4.38 20.22
CA VAL A 41 10.86 -5.32 20.57
C VAL A 41 10.81 -5.67 22.05
N GLN A 42 10.76 -6.96 22.37
CA GLN A 42 10.78 -7.45 23.74
C GLN A 42 12.19 -7.89 24.17
N PRO A 43 12.49 -7.99 25.48
CA PRO A 43 13.75 -8.53 25.96
C PRO A 43 14.03 -9.93 25.37
N GLY A 44 15.20 -10.11 24.76
CA GLY A 44 15.62 -11.38 24.15
C GLY A 44 15.11 -11.62 22.72
N ASP A 45 14.43 -10.64 22.11
CA ASP A 45 14.13 -10.68 20.69
C ASP A 45 15.37 -10.37 19.83
N THR A 46 15.39 -10.96 18.64
CA THR A 46 16.36 -10.66 17.58
C THR A 46 15.61 -10.38 16.30
N LEU A 47 16.19 -9.58 15.39
CA LEU A 47 15.58 -9.32 14.08
C LEU A 47 15.30 -10.61 13.32
N THR A 48 16.15 -11.63 13.45
CA THR A 48 15.95 -12.95 12.84
C THR A 48 14.68 -13.63 13.35
N ARG A 49 14.46 -13.66 14.67
CA ARG A 49 13.26 -14.27 15.26
C ARG A 49 11.98 -13.49 14.91
N ILE A 50 12.07 -12.16 14.92
CA ILE A 50 10.96 -11.28 14.53
C ILE A 50 10.62 -11.52 13.05
N ALA A 51 11.62 -11.51 12.17
CA ALA A 51 11.43 -11.74 10.74
C ALA A 51 10.75 -13.09 10.47
N GLN A 52 11.21 -14.16 11.11
CA GLN A 52 10.60 -15.49 11.01
C GLN A 52 9.16 -15.51 11.50
N ARG A 53 8.88 -14.85 12.64
CA ARG A 53 7.53 -14.78 13.22
C ARG A 53 6.52 -14.11 12.30
N PHE A 54 6.96 -13.08 11.57
CA PHE A 54 6.10 -12.29 10.69
C PHE A 54 6.23 -12.66 9.20
N GLY A 55 6.90 -13.77 8.87
CA GLY A 55 7.06 -14.20 7.47
C GLY A 55 7.77 -13.17 6.59
N THR A 56 8.71 -12.43 7.15
CA THR A 56 9.51 -11.42 6.44
C THR A 56 11.00 -11.73 6.55
N THR A 57 11.85 -10.86 6.02
CA THR A 57 13.32 -11.01 6.11
C THR A 57 13.94 -9.94 6.98
N VAL A 58 15.10 -10.25 7.58
CA VAL A 58 15.89 -9.27 8.34
C VAL A 58 16.24 -8.07 7.46
N ASN A 59 16.59 -8.31 6.20
CA ASN A 59 16.91 -7.24 5.26
C ASN A 59 15.71 -6.32 5.00
N THR A 60 14.51 -6.88 4.85
CA THR A 60 13.27 -6.10 4.73
C THR A 60 13.04 -5.26 5.98
N LEU A 61 13.14 -5.85 7.18
CA LEU A 61 12.98 -5.11 8.44
C LEU A 61 13.99 -3.97 8.58
N VAL A 62 15.26 -4.22 8.23
CA VAL A 62 16.35 -3.23 8.26
C VAL A 62 16.07 -2.08 7.32
N GLN A 63 15.62 -2.37 6.09
CA GLN A 63 15.34 -1.34 5.09
C GLN A 63 14.11 -0.51 5.47
N THR A 64 13.03 -1.15 5.90
CA THR A 64 11.80 -0.46 6.32
C THR A 64 12.06 0.45 7.52
N ASN A 65 12.78 -0.04 8.52
CA ASN A 65 13.02 0.70 9.77
C ASN A 65 14.33 1.50 9.80
N ARG A 66 15.08 1.51 8.69
CA ARG A 66 16.40 2.15 8.55
C ARG A 66 17.35 1.79 9.70
N ILE A 67 17.42 0.51 10.05
CA ILE A 67 18.22 0.03 11.18
C ILE A 67 19.71 0.05 10.78
N PRO A 68 20.57 0.81 11.48
CA PRO A 68 21.98 0.93 11.10
C PRO A 68 22.77 -0.34 11.38
N ASN A 69 22.41 -1.09 12.42
CA ASN A 69 23.04 -2.37 12.74
C ASN A 69 21.97 -3.44 13.04
N PRO A 70 21.79 -4.46 12.19
CA PRO A 70 20.78 -5.49 12.39
C PRO A 70 20.99 -6.36 13.65
N ASN A 71 22.20 -6.37 14.21
CA ASN A 71 22.51 -7.12 15.43
C ASN A 71 22.30 -6.29 16.70
N LEU A 72 22.00 -5.00 16.58
CA LEU A 72 21.76 -4.09 17.70
C LEU A 72 20.37 -3.49 17.58
N ILE A 73 19.40 -4.14 18.23
CA ILE A 73 18.06 -3.62 18.45
C ILE A 73 17.80 -3.43 19.93
N HIS A 74 17.03 -2.40 20.28
CA HIS A 74 16.76 -2.08 21.67
C HIS A 74 15.38 -2.58 22.10
N VAL A 75 15.28 -3.05 23.34
CA VAL A 75 13.98 -3.36 23.95
C VAL A 75 13.12 -2.10 23.99
N GLY A 76 11.84 -2.24 23.63
CA GLY A 76 10.89 -1.13 23.53
C GLY A 76 10.95 -0.38 22.19
N GLN A 77 11.89 -0.73 21.29
CA GLN A 77 11.94 -0.17 19.95
C GLN A 77 10.70 -0.58 19.15
N GLN A 78 10.07 0.40 18.50
CA GLN A 78 9.00 0.14 17.53
C GLN A 78 9.62 -0.25 16.19
N LEU A 79 9.19 -1.40 15.67
CA LEU A 79 9.55 -1.91 14.37
C LEU A 79 8.30 -2.01 13.52
N GLU A 80 8.32 -1.31 12.39
CA GLU A 80 7.37 -1.46 11.33
C GLU A 80 7.65 -2.76 10.57
N VAL A 81 6.72 -3.70 10.69
CA VAL A 81 6.81 -5.00 10.05
C VAL A 81 5.85 -5.00 8.87
N PRO A 82 6.35 -4.97 7.61
CA PRO A 82 5.49 -5.14 6.47
C PRO A 82 4.97 -6.57 6.49
N ASP A 83 3.65 -6.72 6.67
CA ASP A 83 2.98 -7.98 6.47
C ASP A 83 3.02 -8.29 4.98
N ASN A 84 3.77 -9.31 4.58
CA ASN A 84 3.84 -9.74 3.18
C ASN A 84 2.59 -10.54 2.81
N GLY A 85 1.40 -10.15 3.26
CA GLY A 85 0.11 -10.59 2.73
C GLY A 85 -0.04 -12.10 2.60
N SER A 86 0.63 -12.92 3.42
CA SER A 86 0.29 -14.32 3.57
C SER A 86 -0.99 -14.37 4.40
N SER A 87 -2.08 -13.92 3.77
CA SER A 87 -3.44 -14.25 4.12
C SER A 87 -3.48 -15.76 4.31
N PRO A 88 -3.78 -16.29 5.52
CA PRO A 88 -3.94 -17.72 5.68
C PRO A 88 -5.04 -18.18 4.72
N ALA A 89 -4.68 -19.17 3.88
CA ALA A 89 -5.61 -19.86 3.00
C ALA A 89 -6.64 -20.68 3.80
#